data_AF-A0A2D6XFA0-F1
#
_entry.id   AF-A0A2D6XFA0-F1
#
_cell.length_a   1.000
_cell.length_b   1.000
_cell.length_c   1.000
_cell.angle_alpha   90.00
_cell.angle_beta   90.00
_cell.angle_gamma   90.00
#
_symmetry.space_group_name_H-M   'P 1'
#
loop_
_entity.id
_entity.type
_entity.pdbx_description
1 polymer ?
#
loop_
_entity_poly.entity_id
_entity_poly.type
_entity_poly.pdbx_seq_one_letter_code
_entity_poly.pdbx_strand_id
1 'polypeptide(L)' 'MGEIYEGYYGSAQTPCTIFEYANWYVVEGSVNVNHAPPWSGLRDGVNVETIQDDDCFTWSEPIESLEQLIEAVEY' A
#
# COMPACT_ATOMS: atom_id res chain seq x y z
N MET A 1 14.02 -4.20 -1.46
CA MET A 1 13.74 -3.59 -2.78
C MET A 1 12.24 -3.46 -2.80
N GLY A 2 11.71 -2.25 -2.96
CA GLY A 2 10.25 -2.06 -2.96
C GLY A 2 9.62 -2.55 -4.26
N GLU A 3 8.32 -2.79 -4.22
CA GLU A 3 7.53 -3.31 -5.33
C GLU A 3 6.35 -2.37 -5.65
N ILE A 4 5.86 -2.45 -6.88
CA ILE A 4 4.71 -1.68 -7.36
C ILE A 4 3.73 -2.67 -7.95
N TYR A 5 2.47 -2.55 -7.55
CA TYR A 5 1.39 -3.42 -7.99
C TYR A 5 0.23 -2.62 -8.56
N GLU A 6 -0.44 -3.19 -9.56
CA GLU A 6 -1.71 -2.68 -10.07
C GLU A 6 -2.86 -3.43 -9.39
N GLY A 7 -3.80 -2.72 -8.76
CA GLY A 7 -4.87 -3.35 -8.01
C GLY A 7 -6.19 -2.61 -8.12
N TYR A 8 -7.06 -2.87 -7.14
CA TYR A 8 -8.37 -2.27 -7.05
C TYR A 8 -8.65 -1.79 -5.63
N TYR A 9 -9.33 -0.65 -5.53
CA TYR A 9 -9.84 -0.08 -4.29
C TYR A 9 -11.37 -0.09 -4.29
N GLY A 10 -11.97 -0.44 -3.15
CA GLY A 10 -13.41 -0.38 -2.97
C GLY A 10 -14.18 -1.54 -3.59
N SER A 11 -15.45 -1.67 -3.19
CA SER A 11 -16.41 -2.60 -3.78
C SER A 11 -16.71 -2.34 -5.27
N ALA A 12 -16.46 -1.13 -5.75
CA ALA A 12 -16.58 -0.74 -7.16
C ALA A 12 -15.37 -1.19 -8.01
N GLN A 13 -14.35 -1.78 -7.40
CA GLN A 13 -13.09 -2.16 -8.05
C GLN A 13 -12.47 -1.00 -8.84
N THR A 14 -12.32 0.16 -8.20
CA THR A 14 -11.65 1.31 -8.81
C THR A 14 -10.17 0.97 -8.99
N PRO A 15 -9.61 0.99 -10.22
CA PRO A 15 -8.20 0.71 -10.44
C PRO A 15 -7.30 1.64 -9.62
N CYS A 16 -6.21 1.11 -9.05
CA CYS A 16 -5.26 1.88 -8.28
C CYS A 16 -3.83 1.31 -8.34
N THR A 17 -2.84 2.18 -8.19
CA THR A 17 -1.44 1.81 -7.97
C THR A 17 -1.19 1.58 -6.48
N ILE A 18 -0.44 0.52 -6.15
CA ILE A 18 -0.06 0.19 -4.78
C ILE A 18 1.46 0.16 -4.70
N PHE A 19 2.03 0.92 -3.77
CA PHE A 19 3.45 0.86 -3.44
C PHE A 19 3.64 -0.06 -2.25
N GLU A 20 4.65 -0.93 -2.29
CA GLU A 20 5.01 -1.83 -1.19
C GLU A 20 6.51 -1.70 -0.87
N TYR A 21 6.82 -1.65 0.43
CA TYR A 21 8.18 -1.74 0.94
C TYR A 21 8.20 -2.37 2.34
N ALA A 22 8.93 -3.48 2.49
CA ALA A 22 9.18 -4.12 3.78
C ALA A 22 7.89 -4.49 4.53
N ASN A 23 6.90 -5.03 3.81
CA ASN A 23 5.54 -5.38 4.23
C ASN A 23 4.64 -4.18 4.56
N TRP A 24 5.11 -2.94 4.38
CA TRP A 24 4.27 -1.76 4.40
C TRP A 24 3.79 -1.46 3.00
N TYR A 25 2.55 -1.02 2.88
CA TYR A 25 1.99 -0.63 1.60
C TYR A 25 1.07 0.57 1.73
N VAL A 26 0.92 1.27 0.61
CA VAL A 26 0.02 2.41 0.48
C VAL A 26 -0.54 2.44 -0.94
N VAL A 27 -1.79 2.87 -1.05
CA VAL A 27 -2.40 3.19 -2.35
C VAL A 27 -1.91 4.58 -2.77
N GLU A 28 -1.50 4.75 -4.01
CA GLU A 28 -1.06 6.03 -4.56
C GLU A 28 -2.08 7.15 -4.27
N GLY A 29 -1.59 8.29 -3.78
CA GLY A 29 -2.37 9.44 -3.35
C GLY A 29 -3.00 9.30 -1.95
N SER A 30 -2.79 8.17 -1.25
CA SER A 30 -3.24 7.98 0.12
C SER A 30 -2.22 8.49 1.14
N VAL A 31 -2.71 8.81 2.33
CA VAL A 31 -1.91 9.10 3.53
C VAL A 31 -1.87 7.92 4.50
N ASN A 32 -2.73 6.92 4.31
CA ASN A 32 -2.85 5.77 5.21
C ASN A 32 -1.93 4.64 4.75
N VAL A 33 -0.85 4.42 5.50
CA VAL A 33 0.14 3.38 5.25
C VAL A 33 -0.18 2.20 6.16
N ASN A 34 -0.38 1.02 5.57
CA ASN A 34 -0.75 -0.19 6.31
C ASN A 34 0.40 -1.19 6.24
N HIS A 35 0.56 -1.98 7.28
CA HIS A 35 1.45 -3.13 7.30
C HIS A 35 0.64 -4.39 7.10
N ALA A 36 1.07 -5.23 6.17
CA ALA A 36 0.44 -6.50 5.87
C ALA A 36 1.49 -7.62 5.91
N PRO A 37 1.31 -8.67 6.72
CA PRO A 37 2.26 -9.78 6.80
C PRO A 37 2.54 -10.42 5.43
N PRO A 38 3.68 -11.11 5.21
CA PRO A 38 4.05 -11.68 3.92
C PRO A 38 3.03 -12.67 3.31
N TRP A 39 2.15 -13.24 4.12
CA TRP A 39 1.11 -14.19 3.72
C TRP A 39 -0.23 -13.52 3.37
N SER A 40 -0.33 -12.20 3.47
CA SER A 40 -1.54 -11.41 3.21
C SER A 40 -1.96 -11.40 1.73
N GLY A 41 -1.03 -11.70 0.82
CA GLY A 41 -1.32 -11.94 -0.59
C GLY A 41 -1.33 -10.68 -1.46
N LEU A 42 -0.55 -9.66 -1.11
CA LEU A 42 -0.31 -8.49 -1.95
C LEU A 42 0.30 -8.91 -3.30
N ARG A 43 -0.36 -8.55 -4.40
CA ARG A 43 -0.03 -8.96 -5.78
C ARG A 43 -0.83 -8.16 -6.80
N ASP A 44 -0.45 -8.21 -8.08
CA ASP A 44 -1.25 -7.62 -9.15
C ASP A 44 -2.70 -8.16 -9.21
N GLY A 45 -3.64 -7.26 -9.47
CA GLY A 45 -5.08 -7.49 -9.52
C GLY A 45 -5.74 -7.65 -8.15
N VAL A 46 -5.03 -7.45 -7.04
CA VAL A 46 -5.60 -7.57 -5.69
C VAL A 46 -6.61 -6.47 -5.42
N ASN A 47 -7.67 -6.80 -4.67
CA ASN A 47 -8.50 -5.79 -4.03
C ASN A 47 -7.90 -5.46 -2.66
N VAL A 48 -7.40 -4.25 -2.48
CA VAL A 48 -6.70 -3.85 -1.25
C VAL A 48 -7.59 -3.90 0.00
N GLU A 49 -8.92 -3.81 -0.14
CA GLU A 49 -9.85 -3.97 0.99
C GLU A 49 -9.97 -5.41 1.49
N THR A 50 -9.39 -6.38 0.77
CA THR A 50 -9.39 -7.80 1.16
C THR A 50 -8.08 -8.23 1.81
N ILE A 51 -7.08 -7.34 1.83
CA ILE A 51 -5.79 -7.58 2.49
C ILE A 51 -6.01 -7.54 4.00
N GLN A 52 -5.34 -8.44 4.70
CA GLN A 52 -5.37 -8.47 6.16
C GLN A 52 -4.15 -7.71 6.71
N ASP A 53 -4.44 -6.57 7.32
CA ASP A 53 -3.43 -5.69 7.93
C ASP A 53 -3.29 -6.00 9.43
N ASP A 54 -2.08 -5.84 9.97
CA ASP A 54 -1.79 -6.00 11.39
C ASP A 54 -1.20 -4.74 12.07
N ASP A 55 -0.86 -3.71 11.29
CA ASP A 55 -0.50 -2.38 11.79
C ASP A 55 -0.84 -1.28 10.76
N CYS A 56 -0.92 -0.03 11.20
CA CYS A 56 -1.07 1.12 10.31
C CYS A 56 -0.59 2.44 10.94
N PHE A 57 -0.21 3.39 10.08
CA PHE A 57 0.01 4.78 10.47
C PHE A 57 -0.43 5.74 9.38
N THR A 58 -0.55 7.02 9.74
CA THR A 58 -0.92 8.09 8.80
C THR A 58 0.27 9.00 8.56
N TRP A 59 0.65 9.17 7.28
CA TRP A 59 1.68 10.10 6.85
C TRP A 59 1.12 11.53 6.72
N SER A 60 1.99 12.54 6.79
CA SER A 60 1.54 13.94 6.81
C SER A 60 1.03 14.44 5.46
N GLU A 61 1.47 13.84 4.35
CA GLU A 61 1.13 14.24 2.98
C GLU A 61 0.82 13.00 2.12
N PRO A 62 0.01 13.12 1.06
CA PRO A 62 -0.24 12.01 0.14
C PRO A 62 1.05 11.41 -0.43
N ILE A 63 1.13 10.08 -0.45
CA ILE A 63 2.25 9.34 -1.03
C ILE A 63 1.94 9.03 -2.50
N GLU A 64 2.72 9.62 -3.40
CA GLU A 64 2.59 9.56 -4.85
C GLU A 64 3.69 8.71 -5.52
N SER A 65 4.67 8.21 -4.75
CA SER A 65 5.72 7.33 -5.28
C SER A 65 6.24 6.30 -4.28
N LEU A 66 6.91 5.26 -4.80
CA LEU A 66 7.57 4.24 -3.99
C LEU A 66 8.67 4.83 -3.10
N GLU A 67 9.42 5.81 -3.59
CA GLU A 67 10.47 6.49 -2.81
C GLU A 67 9.88 7.23 -1.60
N GLN A 68 8.72 7.86 -1.77
CA GLN A 68 8.02 8.52 -0.67
C GLN A 68 7.50 7.52 0.37
N LEU A 69 7.05 6.32 -0.05
CA LEU A 69 6.73 5.25 0.90
C LEU A 69 7.98 4.80 1.68
N ILE A 70 9.11 4.60 1.00
CA ILE A 70 10.37 4.21 1.65
C ILE A 70 10.76 5.26 2.70
N GLU A 71 10.69 6.55 2.35
CA GLU A 71 10.93 7.65 3.30
C GLU A 71 10.00 7.58 4.52
N ALA A 72 8.69 7.35 4.30
CA ALA A 72 7.71 7.28 5.38
C ALA A 72 7.94 6.10 6.34
N VAL A 73 8.44 4.97 5.84
CA VAL A 73 8.68 3.74 6.63
C VAL A 73 10.02 3.78 7.37
N GLU A 74 11.04 4.45 6.82
CA GLU A 74 12.38 4.51 7.40
C GLU A 74 12.60 5.71 8.35
N TYR A 75 11.63 6.61 8.46
CA TYR A 75 11.63 7.77 9.36
C TYR A 75 11.46 7.39 10.84
#